data_AF-A0A7W1SK52-F1
#
_entry.id   AF-A0A7W1SK52-F1
#
_cell.length_a   1.000
_cell.length_b   1.000
_cell.length_c   1.000
_cell.angle_alpha   90.00
_cell.angle_beta   90.00
_cell.angle_gamma   90.00
#
_symmetry.space_group_name_H-M   'P 1'
#
loop_
_entity.id
_entity.type
_entity.pdbx_description
1 polymer ?
#
loop_
_entity_poly.entity_id
_entity_poly.type
_entity_poly.pdbx_seq_one_letter_code
_entity_poly.pdbx_strand_id
1 'polypeptide(L)'
;MLAEATSALAAAGVIEPRREALRLWSELRGAPPVDVFLDGEAEVGTWTADAIREAARRRAGGEPLAHVTGRIGFRDLLLRSDRRAL
;
A
#
# COMPACT_ATOMS: atom_id res chain seq x y z
N MET A 1 -7.50 -3.33 -10.08
CA MET A 1 -6.96 -2.96 -8.74
C MET A 1 -5.71 -2.10 -8.76
N LEU A 2 -4.59 -2.48 -9.40
CA LEU A 2 -3.32 -1.72 -9.26
C LEU A 2 -3.42 -0.36 -9.97
N ALA A 3 -4.02 -0.37 -11.17
CA ALA A 3 -4.29 0.83 -11.94
C ALA A 3 -5.23 1.79 -11.20
N GLU A 4 -6.26 1.26 -10.53
CA GLU A 4 -7.22 2.05 -9.74
C GLU A 4 -6.53 2.77 -8.57
N ALA A 5 -5.76 2.03 -7.75
CA ALA A 5 -4.98 2.61 -6.67
C ALA A 5 -3.95 3.63 -7.18
N THR A 6 -3.29 3.34 -8.31
CA THR A 6 -2.35 4.27 -8.96
C THR A 6 -3.06 5.56 -9.35
N SER A 7 -4.23 5.49 -9.99
CA SER A 7 -5.00 6.68 -10.38
C SER A 7 -5.45 7.50 -9.17
N ALA A 8 -5.91 6.86 -8.10
CA ALA A 8 -6.30 7.55 -6.86
C ALA A 8 -5.13 8.30 -6.22
N LEU A 9 -3.95 7.67 -6.16
CA LEU A 9 -2.75 8.29 -5.59
C LEU A 9 -2.19 9.41 -6.50
N ALA A 10 -2.29 9.24 -7.83
CA ALA A 10 -1.92 10.27 -8.79
C ALA A 10 -2.81 11.51 -8.66
N ALA A 11 -4.13 11.32 -8.54
CA ALA A 11 -5.08 12.40 -8.33
C ALA A 11 -4.83 13.17 -7.02
N ALA A 12 -4.26 12.49 -6.01
CA ALA A 12 -3.86 13.09 -4.74
C ALA A 12 -2.46 13.73 -4.74
N GLY A 13 -1.75 13.74 -5.88
CA GLY A 13 -0.44 14.38 -6.00
C GLY A 13 0.72 13.57 -5.38
N VAL A 14 0.56 12.26 -5.18
CA VAL A 14 1.67 11.40 -4.74
C VAL A 14 2.74 11.34 -5.85
N ILE A 15 4.00 11.62 -5.50
CA ILE A 15 5.10 11.80 -6.46
C ILE A 15 5.33 10.57 -7.35
N GLU A 16 5.25 9.36 -6.79
CA GLU A 16 5.40 8.11 -7.54
C GLU A 16 4.22 7.16 -7.29
N PRO A 17 3.05 7.42 -7.90
CA PRO A 17 1.80 6.79 -7.52
C PRO A 17 1.79 5.29 -7.80
N ARG A 18 2.43 4.84 -8.89
CA ARG A 18 2.54 3.41 -9.21
C ARG A 18 3.45 2.67 -8.23
N ARG A 19 4.60 3.25 -7.87
CA ARG A 19 5.53 2.66 -6.90
C ARG A 19 4.86 2.57 -5.53
N GLU A 20 4.14 3.61 -5.15
CA GLU A 20 3.40 3.65 -3.88
C GLU A 20 2.26 2.62 -3.85
N ALA A 21 1.50 2.46 -4.94
CA ALA A 21 0.45 1.44 -5.05
C ALA A 21 1.01 0.01 -4.94
N LEU A 22 2.14 -0.27 -5.59
CA LEU A 22 2.84 -1.56 -5.46
C LEU A 22 3.29 -1.81 -4.01
N ARG A 23 3.81 -0.78 -3.34
CA ARG A 23 4.25 -0.88 -1.95
C ARG A 23 3.09 -1.14 -0.99
N LEU A 24 1.97 -0.43 -1.14
CA LEU A 24 0.75 -0.69 -0.37
C LEU A 24 0.30 -2.15 -0.50
N TRP A 25 0.30 -2.65 -1.73
CA TRP A 25 -0.11 -4.02 -2.01
C TRP A 25 0.85 -5.04 -1.40
N SER A 26 2.16 -4.83 -1.56
CA SER A 26 3.22 -5.65 -0.98
C SER A 26 3.08 -5.76 0.55
N GLU A 27 2.92 -4.63 1.22
CA GLU A 27 2.80 -4.57 2.69
C GLU A 27 1.49 -5.23 3.17
N LEU A 28 0.38 -5.08 2.44
CA LEU A 28 -0.90 -5.71 2.77
C LEU A 28 -0.90 -7.23 2.57
N ARG A 29 -0.20 -7.75 1.55
CA ARG A 29 -0.04 -9.19 1.32
C ARG A 29 1.07 -9.82 2.15
N GLY A 30 1.96 -9.01 2.74
CA GLY A 30 3.19 -9.51 3.37
C GLY A 30 4.13 -10.21 2.37
N ALA A 31 4.05 -9.80 1.09
CA ALA A 31 4.82 -10.39 0.00
C ALA A 31 5.72 -9.33 -0.65
N PRO A 32 6.91 -9.70 -1.18
CA PRO A 32 7.77 -8.80 -1.94
C PRO A 32 7.04 -8.04 -3.06
N PRO A 33 7.41 -6.77 -3.36
CA PRO A 33 6.81 -6.02 -4.46
C PRO A 33 6.99 -6.67 -5.83
N VAL A 34 8.08 -7.42 -6.02
CA VAL A 34 8.34 -8.17 -7.26
C VAL A 34 7.33 -9.28 -7.46
N ASP A 35 6.94 -9.98 -6.39
CA ASP A 35 5.93 -11.04 -6.45
C ASP A 35 4.56 -10.44 -6.78
N VAL A 36 4.22 -9.29 -6.20
CA VAL A 36 3.00 -8.55 -6.55
C VAL A 36 2.99 -8.10 -8.02
N PHE A 37 4.14 -7.64 -8.53
CA PHE A 37 4.26 -7.21 -9.92
C PHE A 37 4.11 -8.38 -10.91
N LEU A 38 4.66 -9.55 -10.56
CA LEU A 38 4.65 -10.76 -11.40
C LEU A 38 3.31 -11.51 -11.33
N ASP A 39 2.72 -11.62 -10.14
CA ASP A 39 1.41 -12.27 -9.94
C ASP A 39 0.25 -11.44 -10.51
N GLY A 40 0.46 -10.14 -10.70
CA GLY A 40 -0.56 -9.22 -11.21
C GLY A 40 -1.85 -9.26 -10.38
N GLU A 41 -3.00 -9.18 -11.07
CA GLU A 41 -4.32 -9.28 -10.43
C GLU A 41 -4.84 -10.72 -10.33
N ALA A 42 -3.96 -11.73 -10.39
CA ALA A 42 -4.37 -13.13 -10.25
C ALA A 42 -5.09 -13.33 -8.90
N GLU A 43 -6.35 -13.78 -9.01
CA GLU A 43 -7.38 -13.95 -7.96
C GLU A 43 -7.07 -13.29 -6.62
N VAL A 44 -7.12 -11.96 -6.62
CA VAL A 44 -7.16 -11.20 -5.39
C VAL A 44 -8.53 -11.42 -4.76
N GLY A 45 -8.60 -12.19 -3.68
CA GLY A 45 -9.84 -12.37 -2.93
C GLY A 45 -10.48 -11.03 -2.57
N THR A 46 -11.81 -10.97 -2.50
CA THR A 46 -12.59 -9.73 -2.31
C THR A 46 -12.15 -8.92 -1.09
N TRP A 47 -11.81 -9.59 0.01
CA TRP A 47 -11.26 -8.95 1.21
C TRP A 47 -9.98 -8.16 0.94
N THR A 48 -9.06 -8.71 0.16
CA THR A 48 -7.79 -8.06 -0.19
C THR A 48 -8.02 -6.86 -1.10
N ALA A 49 -9.01 -6.93 -2.00
CA ALA A 49 -9.36 -5.82 -2.88
C ALA A 49 -9.92 -4.62 -2.09
N ASP A 50 -10.80 -4.86 -1.12
CA ASP A 50 -11.33 -3.82 -0.24
C ASP A 50 -10.23 -3.19 0.64
N ALA A 51 -9.33 -4.03 1.18
CA ALA A 51 -8.20 -3.56 1.98
C ALA A 51 -7.27 -2.63 1.19
N ILE A 52 -6.97 -2.96 -0.08
CA ILE A 52 -6.15 -2.11 -0.96
C ILE A 52 -6.86 -0.79 -1.27
N ARG A 53 -8.16 -0.82 -1.58
CA ARG A 53 -8.94 0.40 -1.83
C ARG A 53 -8.95 1.32 -0.61
N GLU A 54 -9.18 0.78 0.57
CA GLU A 54 -9.16 1.55 1.82
C GLU A 54 -7.77 2.13 2.11
N ALA A 55 -6.72 1.33 1.89
CA ALA A 55 -5.35 1.79 2.08
C ALA A 55 -4.97 2.92 1.12
N ALA A 56 -5.32 2.78 -0.17
CA ALA A 56 -5.12 3.83 -1.17
C ALA A 56 -5.89 5.11 -0.82
N ARG A 57 -7.15 4.98 -0.35
CA ARG A 57 -7.97 6.11 0.10
C ARG A 57 -7.33 6.85 1.28
N ARG A 58 -6.89 6.14 2.31
CA ARG A 58 -6.20 6.73 3.47
C ARG A 58 -4.91 7.43 3.06
N ARG A 59 -4.11 6.79 2.21
CA ARG A 59 -2.86 7.35 1.70
C ARG A 59 -3.07 8.60 0.85
N ALA A 60 -4.08 8.59 -0.01
CA ALA A 60 -4.51 9.74 -0.81
C ALA A 60 -5.02 10.90 0.08
N GLY A 61 -5.61 10.59 1.23
CA GLY A 61 -5.97 11.56 2.26
C GLY A 61 -4.80 12.14 3.06
N GLY A 62 -3.55 11.84 2.68
CA GLY A 62 -2.35 12.36 3.33
C GLY A 62 -1.83 11.53 4.50
N GLU A 63 -2.46 10.38 4.81
CA GLU A 63 -1.97 9.53 5.89
C GLU A 63 -0.61 8.89 5.53
N PRO A 64 0.40 8.96 6.41
CA PRO A 64 1.70 8.31 6.18
C PRO A 64 1.58 6.82 5.87
N LEU A 65 2.35 6.36 4.90
CA LEU A 65 2.36 4.96 4.44
C LEU A 65 2.51 3.96 5.60
N ALA A 66 3.34 4.28 6.59
CA ALA A 66 3.58 3.43 7.75
C ALA A 66 2.32 3.22 8.61
N HIS A 67 1.46 4.23 8.75
CA HIS A 67 0.22 4.12 9.50
C HIS A 67 -0.89 3.46 8.69
N VAL A 68 -0.86 3.63 7.36
CA VAL A 68 -1.78 2.95 6.46
C VAL A 68 -1.54 1.44 6.50
N THR A 69 -0.28 1.03 6.38
CA THR A 69 0.15 -0.38 6.37
C THR A 69 0.31 -0.99 7.76
N GLY A 70 0.31 -0.15 8.80
CA GLY A 70 0.49 -0.56 10.19
C GLY A 70 1.92 -0.95 10.55
N ARG A 71 2.88 -0.72 9.65
CA ARG A 71 4.26 -1.22 9.75
C ARG A 71 5.27 -0.26 9.13
N ILE A 72 6.50 -0.31 9.61
CA ILE A 72 7.63 0.44 9.04
C ILE A 72 8.91 -0.37 9.16
N GLY A 73 9.73 -0.36 8.10
CA GLY A 73 11.09 -0.88 8.14
C GLY A 73 12.03 0.11 8.83
N PHE A 74 12.78 -0.37 9.82
CA PHE A 74 13.84 0.39 10.49
C PHE A 74 15.07 -0.49 10.64
N ARG A 75 16.13 -0.19 9.87
CA ARG A 75 17.29 -1.09 9.71
C ARG A 75 16.81 -2.48 9.27
N ASP A 76 17.21 -3.52 9.98
CA ASP A 76 16.81 -4.91 9.72
C ASP A 76 15.55 -5.33 10.49
N LEU A 77 14.81 -4.36 11.05
CA LEU A 77 13.59 -4.60 11.84
C LEU A 77 12.34 -4.15 11.11
N LEU A 78 11.26 -4.94 11.24
CA LEU A 78 9.91 -4.55 10.85
C LEU A 78 9.12 -4.19 12.11
N LEU A 79 8.87 -2.90 12.31
CA LEU A 79 8.18 -2.37 13.48
C LEU A 79 6.69 -2.18 13.20
N ARG A 80 5.85 -2.32 14.23
CA ARG A 80 4.44 -1.88 14.15
C ARG A 80 4.40 -0.36 14.21
N SER A 81 3.62 0.26 13.33
CA SER A 81 3.38 1.70 13.31
C SER A 81 1.88 1.97 13.32
N ASP A 82 1.47 2.94 14.12
CA ASP A 82 0.10 3.44 14.14
C ASP A 82 0.13 4.96 14.37
N ARG A 83 -1.02 5.62 14.39
CA ARG A 83 -1.12 7.09 14.51
C ARG A 83 -0.51 7.66 15.80
N ARG A 84 -0.15 6.83 16.78
CA ARG A 84 0.53 7.23 18.02
C ARG A 84 2.05 7.18 17.89
N ALA A 85 2.58 6.54 16.85
CA ALA A 85 4.00 6.57 16.53
C ALA A 85 4.31 7.91 15.83
N LEU A 86 5.18 8.71 16.46
CA LEU A 86 5.62 10.04 16.00
C LEU A 86 6.59 9.96 14.84
#